data_AF-A0A2N8HD63-F1
#
_entry.id   AF-A0A2N8HD63-F1
#
_cell.length_a   1.000
_cell.length_b   1.000
_cell.length_c   1.000
_cell.angle_alpha   90.00
_cell.angle_beta   90.00
_cell.angle_gamma   90.00
#
_symmetry.space_group_name_H-M   'P 1'
#
loop_
_entity.id
_entity.type
_entity.pdbx_description
1 polymer ?
#
loop_
_entity_poly.entity_id
_entity_poly.type
_entity_poly.pdbx_seq_one_letter_code
_entity_poly.pdbx_strand_id
1 'polypeptide(L)'
;MNRQSIIVARFLLCAAAALGAAAWGGGKPEEKNPVKVVFVSVGMEKNSMWINGAPQESPLQLKFGVNFSVKSPLGFGSRYNDGIQYLEATDSTGRKLAPAEFRMGSMYPRSEGGMVQATVNGVAGELPSPDASWVRLKGVFRVPVSRSVESPVYELPLAEEAEEHVPLPGANDREEAGGGDIVLSESVPTGRLFLKECSTFERNGKKMRKMILGLGVESSFDLDRFEILNEKDEVLETESRGGGSSMNSSYREWTNRLQFEEPENMQKLRFRMIYKVPVEPVSVPVDVRLGMRGEIRDKKK
;
A
#
# COMPACT_ATOMS: atom_id res chain seq x y z
N MET A 1 -28.92 -12.89 24.87
CA MET A 1 -27.96 -11.77 24.83
C MET A 1 -26.77 -12.12 25.71
N ASN A 2 -25.68 -12.64 25.14
CA ASN A 2 -24.42 -12.82 25.84
C ASN A 2 -23.38 -11.94 25.13
N ARG A 3 -23.09 -10.77 25.71
CA ARG A 3 -21.98 -9.92 25.30
C ARG A 3 -20.70 -10.55 25.85
N GLN A 4 -19.99 -11.32 25.05
CA GLN A 4 -18.58 -11.59 25.33
C GLN A 4 -17.79 -10.35 24.91
N SER A 5 -17.30 -9.65 25.93
CA SER A 5 -16.39 -8.51 25.80
C SER A 5 -15.10 -8.98 25.15
N ILE A 6 -14.91 -8.66 23.86
CA ILE A 6 -13.61 -8.80 23.20
C ILE A 6 -12.71 -7.71 23.77
N ILE A 7 -11.77 -8.09 24.64
CA ILE A 7 -10.69 -7.22 25.07
C ILE A 7 -9.73 -7.09 23.89
N VAL A 8 -9.96 -6.10 23.03
CA VAL A 8 -8.98 -5.65 22.04
C VAL A 8 -7.94 -4.82 22.79
N ALA A 9 -6.97 -5.48 23.42
CA ALA A 9 -5.83 -4.79 24.00
C ALA A 9 -4.89 -4.34 22.86
N ARG A 10 -5.08 -3.12 22.35
CA ARG A 10 -4.14 -2.46 21.45
C ARG A 10 -2.95 -1.97 22.28
N PHE A 11 -1.91 -2.79 22.38
CA PHE A 11 -0.63 -2.31 22.91
C PHE A 11 0.10 -1.54 21.80
N LEU A 12 0.30 -0.24 22.02
CA LEU A 12 1.26 0.57 21.27
C LEU A 12 2.67 0.06 21.61
N LEU A 13 3.29 -0.69 20.69
CA LEU A 13 4.65 -1.16 20.86
C LEU A 13 5.64 -0.07 20.44
N CYS A 14 6.57 0.27 21.33
CA CYS A 14 7.69 1.17 21.07
C CYS A 14 8.71 0.56 20.10
N ALA A 15 9.34 1.42 19.31
CA ALA A 15 10.17 1.10 18.15
C ALA A 15 11.42 0.25 18.47
N ALA A 16 11.59 -0.86 17.76
CA ALA A 16 12.91 -1.42 17.49
C ALA A 16 13.37 -0.89 16.13
N ALA A 17 14.31 0.04 16.12
CA ALA A 17 15.05 0.38 14.90
C ALA A 17 16.14 -0.68 14.72
N ALA A 18 16.05 -1.50 13.66
CA ALA A 18 17.18 -2.30 13.21
C ALA A 18 18.21 -1.37 12.57
N LEU A 19 19.00 -0.67 13.40
CA LEU A 19 20.19 0.03 12.95
C LEU A 19 21.29 -1.01 12.77
N GLY A 20 21.57 -1.37 11.52
CA GLY A 20 22.75 -2.16 11.18
C GLY A 20 24.01 -1.45 11.64
N ALA A 21 24.78 -2.10 12.51
CA ALA A 21 26.06 -1.60 12.95
C ALA A 21 27.09 -1.68 11.80
N ALA A 22 27.60 -0.53 11.37
CA ALA A 22 28.91 -0.42 10.73
C ALA A 22 29.58 0.87 11.23
N ALA A 23 30.79 0.70 11.73
CA ALA A 23 31.58 1.68 12.47
C ALA A 23 32.24 2.75 11.58
N TRP A 24 32.28 3.98 12.12
CA TRP A 24 33.35 4.99 12.05
C TRP A 24 33.82 5.47 10.67
N GLY A 25 33.30 6.63 10.27
CA GLY A 25 33.81 7.51 9.22
C GLY A 25 32.94 8.77 9.18
N GLY A 26 33.54 9.95 9.36
CA GLY A 26 32.86 11.24 9.57
C GLY A 26 32.12 11.80 8.35
N GLY A 27 31.06 11.13 7.93
CA GLY A 27 30.01 11.63 7.04
C GLY A 27 28.65 11.23 7.59
N LYS A 28 27.60 12.02 7.36
CA LYS A 28 26.23 11.59 7.69
C LYS A 28 26.01 10.23 7.02
N PRO A 29 25.64 9.17 7.77
CA PRO A 29 25.48 7.86 7.17
C PRO A 29 24.32 7.95 6.18
N GLU A 30 24.64 7.69 4.91
CA GLU A 30 23.65 7.37 3.90
C GLU A 30 22.74 6.28 4.46
N GLU A 31 21.42 6.53 4.46
CA GLU A 31 20.42 5.61 4.96
C GLU A 31 20.41 4.41 3.98
N LYS A 32 21.28 3.41 4.22
CA LYS A 32 21.55 2.28 3.30
C LYS A 32 20.31 1.47 2.91
N ASN A 33 19.19 1.65 3.60
CA ASN A 33 17.96 0.98 3.30
C ASN A 33 16.78 1.98 3.44
N PRO A 34 16.07 2.31 2.35
CA PRO A 34 14.99 3.30 2.40
C PRO A 34 13.75 2.77 3.14
N VAL A 35 13.69 1.46 3.41
CA VAL A 35 12.57 0.81 4.09
C VAL A 35 12.89 0.57 5.56
N LYS A 36 12.04 1.13 6.43
CA LYS A 36 12.02 0.81 7.85
C LYS A 36 10.92 -0.22 8.13
N VAL A 37 11.28 -1.30 8.83
CA VAL A 37 10.38 -2.39 9.23
C VAL A 37 10.26 -2.43 10.75
N VAL A 38 9.04 -2.45 11.27
CA VAL A 38 8.74 -2.47 12.70
C VAL A 38 7.66 -3.51 12.98
N PHE A 39 7.95 -4.48 13.85
CA PHE A 39 6.94 -5.39 14.37
C PHE A 39 6.12 -4.68 15.44
N VAL A 40 4.81 -4.62 15.26
CA VAL A 40 3.88 -3.86 16.11
C VAL A 40 3.00 -4.73 16.99
N SER A 41 2.81 -6.00 16.64
CA SER A 41 2.04 -6.92 17.47
C SER A 41 2.44 -8.38 17.26
N VAL A 42 2.25 -9.17 18.30
CA VAL A 42 2.17 -10.64 18.26
C VAL A 42 1.01 -11.08 19.13
N GLY A 43 0.19 -12.01 18.67
CA GLY A 43 -0.97 -12.46 19.45
C GLY A 43 -1.65 -13.67 18.86
N MET A 44 -2.45 -14.34 19.68
CA MET A 44 -3.28 -15.47 19.25
C MET A 44 -4.67 -14.94 18.90
N GLU A 45 -5.14 -15.21 17.69
CA GLU A 45 -6.46 -14.75 17.23
C GLU A 45 -7.19 -15.87 16.49
N LYS A 46 -8.52 -15.94 16.68
CA LYS A 46 -9.42 -16.71 15.82
C LYS A 46 -10.04 -15.75 14.81
N ASN A 47 -9.95 -16.06 13.52
CA ASN A 47 -10.80 -15.39 12.54
C ASN A 47 -12.19 -16.00 12.56
N SER A 48 -13.23 -15.17 12.52
CA SER A 48 -14.56 -15.58 12.10
C SER A 48 -14.63 -15.54 10.58
N MET A 49 -14.74 -16.69 9.92
CA MET A 49 -15.02 -16.75 8.48
C MET A 49 -16.51 -16.93 8.27
N TRP A 50 -17.09 -16.21 7.32
CA TRP A 50 -18.46 -16.46 6.88
C TRP A 50 -18.40 -17.45 5.72
N ILE A 51 -18.79 -18.69 5.96
CA ILE A 51 -18.84 -19.74 4.94
C ILE A 51 -20.30 -20.15 4.79
N ASN A 52 -20.83 -20.06 3.57
CA ASN A 52 -22.22 -20.39 3.24
C ASN A 52 -23.26 -19.66 4.12
N GLY A 53 -23.02 -18.39 4.47
CA GLY A 53 -23.94 -17.59 5.27
C GLY A 53 -23.93 -17.89 6.78
N ALA A 54 -23.02 -18.74 7.26
CA ALA A 54 -22.84 -19.02 8.69
C ALA A 54 -21.42 -18.62 9.16
N PRO A 55 -21.28 -18.07 10.39
CA PRO A 55 -19.98 -17.84 10.98
C PRO A 55 -19.35 -19.18 11.38
N GLN A 56 -18.19 -19.49 10.81
CA GLN A 56 -17.34 -20.60 11.18
C GLN A 56 -16.08 -20.07 11.85
N GLU A 57 -15.78 -20.59 13.04
CA GLU A 57 -14.52 -20.27 13.71
C GLU A 57 -13.36 -20.94 13.01
N SER A 58 -12.35 -20.16 12.63
CA SER A 58 -11.07 -20.71 12.20
C SER A 58 -10.27 -21.28 13.39
N PRO A 59 -9.34 -22.21 13.14
CA PRO A 59 -8.37 -22.62 14.14
C PRO A 59 -7.66 -21.41 14.74
N LEU A 60 -7.30 -21.49 16.02
CA LEU A 60 -6.53 -20.45 16.71
C LEU A 60 -5.15 -20.31 16.03
N GLN A 61 -4.81 -19.10 15.59
CA GLN A 61 -3.57 -18.83 14.86
C GLN A 61 -2.69 -17.83 15.61
N LEU A 62 -1.37 -17.99 15.48
CA LEU A 62 -0.41 -16.98 15.90
C LEU A 62 -0.28 -15.94 14.80
N LYS A 63 -0.56 -14.68 15.12
CA LYS A 63 -0.49 -13.55 14.19
C LYS A 63 0.60 -12.56 14.58
N PHE A 64 1.16 -11.92 13.56
CA PHE A 64 2.18 -10.89 13.68
C PHE A 64 1.74 -9.64 12.92
N GLY A 65 1.74 -8.48 13.55
CA GLY A 65 1.56 -7.21 12.86
C GLY A 65 2.91 -6.58 12.53
N VAL A 66 3.10 -6.15 11.29
CA VAL A 66 4.34 -5.50 10.84
C VAL A 66 4.02 -4.23 10.09
N ASN A 67 4.65 -3.13 10.49
CA ASN A 67 4.62 -1.85 9.81
C ASN A 67 5.88 -1.66 8.97
N PHE A 68 5.66 -1.33 7.71
CA PHE A 68 6.67 -0.89 6.75
C PHE A 68 6.53 0.61 6.57
N SER A 69 7.64 1.33 6.47
CA SER A 69 7.62 2.76 6.17
C SER A 69 8.79 3.19 5.29
N VAL A 70 8.53 4.14 4.40
CA VAL A 70 9.50 4.76 3.49
C VAL A 70 9.26 6.27 3.45
N LYS A 71 10.29 7.04 3.11
CA LYS A 71 10.16 8.49 2.87
C LYS A 71 9.66 8.75 1.45
N SER A 72 8.76 9.72 1.28
CA SER A 72 8.41 10.28 -0.03
C SER A 72 9.67 10.73 -0.78
N PRO A 73 9.77 10.56 -2.12
CA PRO A 73 8.72 10.15 -3.07
C PRO A 73 8.54 8.63 -3.22
N LEU A 74 9.19 7.81 -2.39
CA LEU A 74 8.98 6.37 -2.38
C LEU A 74 7.66 6.02 -1.69
N GLY A 75 7.08 4.91 -2.13
CA GLY A 75 5.89 4.30 -1.56
C GLY A 75 5.94 2.78 -1.66
N PHE A 76 4.80 2.15 -1.41
CA PHE A 76 4.61 0.72 -1.61
C PHE A 76 3.70 0.49 -2.81
N GLY A 77 4.10 -0.44 -3.68
CA GLY A 77 3.31 -0.85 -4.84
C GLY A 77 2.14 -1.73 -4.43
N SER A 78 1.00 -1.57 -5.11
CA SER A 78 -0.17 -2.42 -4.90
C SER A 78 -0.20 -3.55 -5.92
N ARG A 79 -0.33 -4.79 -5.41
CA ARG A 79 -0.95 -5.97 -6.05
C ARG A 79 -0.26 -6.69 -7.21
N TYR A 80 0.84 -6.21 -7.78
CA TYR A 80 1.54 -6.96 -8.86
C TYR A 80 2.63 -7.93 -8.38
N ASN A 81 2.71 -8.18 -7.07
CA ASN A 81 3.51 -9.28 -6.54
C ASN A 81 2.69 -9.99 -5.47
N ASP A 82 2.14 -11.14 -5.84
CA ASP A 82 1.60 -12.18 -4.95
C ASP A 82 2.70 -12.80 -4.07
N GLY A 83 3.70 -12.01 -3.68
CA GLY A 83 4.86 -12.41 -2.93
C GLY A 83 4.45 -12.75 -1.50
N ILE A 84 3.85 -13.92 -1.34
CA ILE A 84 3.80 -14.62 -0.07
C ILE A 84 5.26 -14.84 0.33
N GLN A 85 5.62 -14.34 1.50
CA GLN A 85 6.97 -14.45 2.05
C GLN A 85 6.92 -15.18 3.37
N TYR A 86 7.96 -15.95 3.64
CA TYR A 86 8.05 -16.79 4.81
C TYR A 86 9.21 -16.35 5.68
N LEU A 87 8.97 -16.22 6.98
CA LEU A 87 10.01 -16.09 7.99
C LEU A 87 10.03 -17.37 8.82
N GLU A 88 11.22 -17.89 9.09
CA GLU A 88 11.37 -18.99 10.04
C GLU A 88 10.90 -18.57 11.43
N ALA A 89 10.16 -19.43 12.09
CA ALA A 89 9.64 -19.20 13.44
C ALA A 89 10.22 -20.23 14.42
N THR A 90 10.69 -19.76 15.58
CA THR A 90 11.20 -20.62 16.65
C THR A 90 10.77 -20.07 17.99
N ASP A 91 10.22 -20.91 18.86
CA ASP A 91 9.81 -20.48 20.20
C ASP A 91 10.97 -20.49 21.20
N SER A 92 10.73 -19.95 22.40
CA SER A 92 11.77 -19.86 23.44
C SER A 92 12.23 -21.19 24.02
N THR A 93 11.52 -22.29 23.75
CA THR A 93 11.94 -23.65 24.14
C THR A 93 12.93 -24.25 23.14
N GLY A 94 13.16 -23.56 22.02
CA GLY A 94 13.97 -24.05 20.91
C GLY A 94 13.17 -24.84 19.88
N ARG A 95 11.85 -24.97 20.05
CA ARG A 95 11.01 -25.67 19.09
C ARG A 95 10.85 -24.82 17.83
N LYS A 96 11.17 -25.40 16.68
CA LYS A 96 10.86 -24.83 15.36
C LYS A 96 9.35 -24.95 15.12
N LEU A 97 8.72 -23.85 14.74
CA LEU A 97 7.31 -23.79 14.35
C LEU A 97 7.19 -23.80 12.83
N ALA A 98 5.99 -24.02 12.31
CA ALA A 98 5.69 -23.72 10.92
C ALA A 98 6.08 -22.26 10.58
N PRO A 99 6.68 -21.98 9.41
CA PRO A 99 7.07 -20.63 9.02
C PRO A 99 5.90 -19.64 9.09
N ALA A 100 6.20 -18.41 9.50
CA ALA A 100 5.22 -17.32 9.48
C ALA A 100 5.06 -16.79 8.05
N GLU A 101 3.84 -16.86 7.54
CA GLU A 101 3.45 -16.41 6.20
C GLU A 101 3.05 -14.94 6.21
N PHE A 102 3.63 -14.11 5.34
CA PHE A 102 3.31 -12.69 5.16
C PHE A 102 2.86 -12.43 3.73
N ARG A 103 1.66 -11.86 3.57
CA ARG A 103 1.08 -11.53 2.25
C ARG A 103 1.41 -10.09 1.87
N MET A 104 2.52 -9.91 1.16
CA MET A 104 3.03 -8.57 0.82
C MET A 104 2.15 -7.84 -0.20
N GLY A 105 1.39 -8.58 -1.02
CA GLY A 105 0.39 -8.00 -1.92
C GLY A 105 -0.79 -7.32 -1.21
N SER A 106 -0.94 -7.53 0.10
CA SER A 106 -1.96 -6.88 0.94
C SER A 106 -1.48 -5.59 1.60
N MET A 107 -0.35 -5.01 1.15
CA MET A 107 0.09 -3.70 1.60
C MET A 107 -0.89 -2.61 1.16
N TYR A 108 -1.52 -1.95 2.13
CA TYR A 108 -2.35 -0.77 1.91
C TYR A 108 -1.61 0.47 2.40
N PRO A 109 -0.90 1.19 1.51
CA PRO A 109 -0.11 2.34 1.92
C PRO A 109 -1.00 3.51 2.34
N ARG A 110 -0.56 4.24 3.36
CA ARG A 110 -1.08 5.54 3.78
C ARG A 110 0.06 6.54 3.79
N SER A 111 -0.17 7.73 3.26
CA SER A 111 0.79 8.82 3.29
C SER A 111 0.42 9.81 4.39
N GLU A 112 1.36 10.13 5.28
CA GLU A 112 1.20 11.11 6.35
C GLU A 112 2.54 11.79 6.63
N GLY A 113 2.58 13.12 6.63
CA GLY A 113 3.78 13.89 7.01
C GLY A 113 5.05 13.57 6.20
N GLY A 114 4.90 13.24 4.91
CA GLY A 114 6.03 12.87 4.04
C GLY A 114 6.54 11.43 4.21
N MET A 115 5.86 10.63 5.03
CA MET A 115 6.13 9.20 5.21
C MET A 115 5.00 8.37 4.61
N VAL A 116 5.34 7.33 3.86
CA VAL A 116 4.39 6.32 3.40
C VAL A 116 4.51 5.09 4.29
N GLN A 117 3.40 4.65 4.87
CA GLN A 117 3.34 3.51 5.79
C GLN A 117 2.38 2.44 5.29
N ALA A 118 2.71 1.17 5.46
CA ALA A 118 1.82 0.04 5.19
C ALA A 118 1.92 -1.00 6.30
N THR A 119 0.79 -1.59 6.67
CA THR A 119 0.74 -2.70 7.63
C THR A 119 0.49 -4.00 6.89
N VAL A 120 1.26 -5.04 7.22
CA VAL A 120 1.04 -6.42 6.78
C VAL A 120 0.89 -7.30 8.01
N ASN A 121 -0.06 -8.23 7.94
CA ASN A 121 -0.23 -9.26 8.96
C ASN A 121 0.44 -10.55 8.49
N GLY A 122 1.24 -11.14 9.37
CA GLY A 122 1.79 -12.48 9.24
C GLY A 122 1.00 -13.49 10.04
N VAL A 123 0.98 -14.74 9.58
CA VAL A 123 0.30 -15.86 10.25
C VAL A 123 1.23 -17.06 10.32
N ALA A 124 1.39 -17.65 11.51
CA ALA A 124 1.98 -18.97 11.67
C ALA A 124 0.87 -20.01 11.94
N GLY A 125 0.95 -21.14 11.23
CA GLY A 125 -0.01 -22.24 11.34
C GLY A 125 0.13 -23.08 12.62
N GLU A 126 1.20 -22.86 13.40
CA GLU A 126 1.46 -23.56 14.64
C GLU A 126 1.49 -22.60 15.83
N LEU A 127 0.92 -23.04 16.94
CA LEU A 127 1.03 -22.36 18.22
C LEU A 127 2.38 -22.72 18.87
N PRO A 128 3.01 -21.76 19.56
CA PRO A 128 4.21 -22.02 20.32
C PRO A 128 3.91 -22.93 21.51
N SER A 129 4.97 -23.49 22.09
CA SER A 129 4.86 -24.37 23.26
C SER A 129 4.17 -23.63 24.43
N PRO A 130 3.40 -24.32 25.29
CA PRO A 130 2.68 -23.67 26.40
C PRO A 130 3.58 -22.84 27.34
N ASP A 131 4.82 -23.27 27.52
CA ASP A 131 5.82 -22.60 28.35
C ASP A 131 6.68 -21.57 27.59
N ALA A 132 6.37 -21.31 26.31
CA ALA A 132 7.09 -20.34 25.51
C ALA A 132 6.85 -18.92 26.01
N SER A 133 7.94 -18.16 26.18
CA SER A 133 7.92 -16.75 26.59
C SER A 133 8.06 -15.79 25.41
N TRP A 134 8.66 -16.24 24.30
CA TRP A 134 8.85 -15.47 23.08
C TRP A 134 8.84 -16.37 21.83
N VAL A 135 8.60 -15.73 20.68
CA VAL A 135 8.79 -16.32 19.35
C VAL A 135 9.80 -15.48 18.57
N ARG A 136 10.82 -16.13 18.00
CA ARG A 136 11.80 -15.50 17.11
C ARG A 136 11.35 -15.67 15.68
N LEU A 137 11.37 -14.59 14.92
CA LEU A 137 11.22 -14.60 13.48
C LEU A 137 12.57 -14.29 12.82
N LYS A 138 12.97 -15.12 11.86
CA LYS A 138 14.25 -14.96 11.15
C LYS A 138 14.08 -15.17 9.64
N GLY A 139 14.68 -14.32 8.83
CA GLY A 139 14.65 -14.43 7.37
C GLY A 139 14.96 -13.10 6.69
N VAL A 140 14.42 -12.90 5.48
CA VAL A 140 14.58 -11.66 4.72
C VAL A 140 13.24 -11.29 4.11
N PHE A 141 12.78 -10.06 4.35
CA PHE A 141 11.68 -9.49 3.55
C PHE A 141 12.23 -8.93 2.25
N ARG A 142 11.58 -9.26 1.12
CA ARG A 142 11.73 -8.56 -0.16
C ARG A 142 10.59 -7.56 -0.29
N VAL A 143 10.80 -6.33 0.14
CA VAL A 143 9.74 -5.32 0.25
C VAL A 143 9.49 -4.69 -1.12
N PRO A 144 8.24 -4.74 -1.65
CA PRO A 144 7.91 -4.11 -2.91
C PRO A 144 7.82 -2.59 -2.73
N VAL A 145 8.80 -1.88 -3.25
CA VAL A 145 8.83 -0.41 -3.23
C VAL A 145 8.37 0.10 -4.59
N SER A 146 7.70 1.25 -4.58
CA SER A 146 7.33 1.98 -5.78
C SER A 146 7.71 3.45 -5.65
N ARG A 147 7.73 4.16 -6.78
CA ARG A 147 7.79 5.61 -6.81
C ARG A 147 6.53 6.16 -7.46
N SER A 148 6.05 7.30 -6.96
CA SER A 148 4.99 8.06 -7.62
C SER A 148 5.57 8.85 -8.79
N VAL A 149 4.92 8.78 -9.94
CA VAL A 149 5.29 9.50 -11.17
C VAL A 149 4.08 10.28 -11.65
N GLU A 150 4.34 11.46 -12.20
CA GLU A 150 3.35 12.35 -12.79
C GLU A 150 3.20 11.99 -14.28
N SER A 151 1.97 11.82 -14.73
CA SER A 151 1.68 11.72 -16.16
C SER A 151 1.76 13.09 -16.84
N PRO A 152 1.72 13.15 -18.19
CA PRO A 152 1.32 14.36 -18.89
C PRO A 152 -0.03 14.90 -18.40
N VAL A 153 -0.30 16.16 -18.72
CA VAL A 153 -1.62 16.76 -18.49
C VAL A 153 -2.59 16.30 -19.58
N TYR A 154 -3.76 15.84 -19.15
CA TYR A 154 -4.87 15.48 -20.01
C TYR A 154 -6.00 16.50 -19.86
N GLU A 155 -6.78 16.64 -20.93
CA GLU A 155 -7.98 17.48 -20.94
C GLU A 155 -9.20 16.62 -21.24
N LEU A 156 -10.30 16.82 -20.51
CA LEU A 156 -11.59 16.27 -20.84
C LEU A 156 -12.63 17.39 -20.98
N PRO A 157 -13.57 17.30 -21.94
CA PRO A 157 -14.74 18.18 -21.96
C PRO A 157 -15.51 18.10 -20.64
N LEU A 158 -16.01 19.23 -20.15
CA LEU A 158 -16.87 19.30 -18.97
C LEU A 158 -18.33 18.90 -19.28
N ALA A 159 -18.50 17.79 -19.97
CA ALA A 159 -19.80 17.22 -20.30
C ALA A 159 -20.02 15.92 -19.52
N GLU A 160 -21.27 15.70 -19.11
CA GLU A 160 -21.67 14.39 -18.59
C GLU A 160 -21.41 13.31 -19.65
N GLU A 161 -20.89 12.16 -19.22
CA GLU A 161 -20.51 11.03 -20.10
C GLU A 161 -19.39 11.35 -21.12
N ALA A 162 -18.61 12.42 -20.90
CA ALA A 162 -17.41 12.64 -21.70
C ALA A 162 -16.42 11.48 -21.53
N GLU A 163 -15.91 10.95 -22.64
CA GLU A 163 -14.96 9.84 -22.66
C GLU A 163 -13.87 10.09 -23.71
N GLU A 164 -12.63 9.75 -23.37
CA GLU A 164 -11.50 9.82 -24.30
C GLU A 164 -10.52 8.66 -24.05
N HIS A 165 -9.94 8.15 -25.13
CA HIS A 165 -8.89 7.14 -25.07
C HIS A 165 -7.53 7.82 -25.18
N VAL A 166 -6.70 7.66 -24.16
CA VAL A 166 -5.40 8.35 -24.07
C VAL A 166 -4.24 7.37 -23.92
N PRO A 167 -3.05 7.70 -24.43
CA PRO A 167 -1.86 6.90 -24.15
C PRO A 167 -1.51 6.98 -22.67
N LEU A 168 -1.23 5.82 -22.06
CA LEU A 168 -0.76 5.69 -20.69
C LEU A 168 0.77 5.76 -20.64
N PRO A 169 1.34 6.50 -19.68
CA PRO A 169 2.78 6.59 -19.52
C PRO A 169 3.37 5.30 -18.91
N GLY A 170 4.64 4.99 -19.22
CA GLY A 170 5.41 3.93 -18.57
C GLY A 170 5.46 2.56 -19.25
N ALA A 171 5.00 2.44 -20.50
CA ALA A 171 5.10 1.18 -21.26
C ALA A 171 6.46 0.96 -21.94
N ASN A 172 7.13 2.04 -22.30
CA ASN A 172 8.39 2.03 -23.06
C ASN A 172 9.63 2.28 -22.19
N ASP A 173 9.46 2.56 -20.89
CA ASP A 173 10.58 2.90 -19.99
C ASP A 173 11.20 1.65 -19.33
N ARG A 174 11.01 0.46 -19.93
CA ARG A 174 11.55 -0.82 -19.47
C ARG A 174 12.91 -1.17 -20.09
N GLU A 175 13.56 -0.23 -20.76
CA GLU A 175 14.96 -0.41 -21.14
C GLU A 175 15.88 -0.24 -19.92
N GLU A 176 16.79 -1.20 -19.78
CA GLU A 176 17.86 -1.34 -18.78
C GLU A 176 17.54 -2.01 -17.43
N ALA A 177 16.97 -3.21 -17.48
CA ALA A 177 17.35 -4.25 -16.49
C ALA A 177 17.23 -5.67 -17.08
N GLY A 178 18.30 -6.12 -17.74
CA GLY A 178 18.58 -7.55 -17.94
C GLY A 178 17.91 -8.19 -19.15
N GLY A 179 18.75 -8.60 -20.11
CA GLY A 179 18.34 -9.24 -21.35
C GLY A 179 17.51 -10.51 -21.13
N GLY A 180 16.37 -10.53 -21.81
CA GLY A 180 15.50 -11.67 -22.02
C GLY A 180 14.57 -11.28 -23.14
N ASP A 181 14.59 -12.06 -24.23
CA ASP A 181 13.85 -11.81 -25.45
C ASP A 181 12.33 -11.81 -25.14
N ILE A 182 11.74 -10.62 -25.02
CA ILE A 182 10.30 -10.45 -24.85
C ILE A 182 9.83 -9.65 -26.06
N VAL A 183 8.97 -10.28 -26.86
CA VAL A 183 8.26 -9.64 -27.97
C VAL A 183 7.49 -8.44 -27.41
N LEU A 184 8.01 -7.24 -27.65
CA LEU A 184 7.35 -5.98 -27.34
C LEU A 184 6.11 -5.88 -28.25
N SER A 185 4.92 -5.83 -27.66
CA SER A 185 3.74 -5.38 -28.39
C SER A 185 3.95 -3.88 -28.65
N GLU A 186 4.04 -3.51 -29.93
CA GLU A 186 4.37 -2.16 -30.42
C GLU A 186 3.26 -1.11 -30.15
N SER A 187 2.15 -1.48 -29.50
CA SER A 187 1.05 -0.57 -29.20
C SER A 187 1.26 0.09 -27.85
N VAL A 188 1.40 1.42 -27.84
CA VAL A 188 1.37 2.22 -26.60
C VAL A 188 0.09 1.88 -25.84
N PRO A 189 0.16 1.44 -24.56
CA PRO A 189 -1.02 1.09 -23.79
C PRO A 189 -1.95 2.29 -23.68
N THR A 190 -3.23 2.03 -23.86
CA THR A 190 -4.26 3.07 -23.85
C THR A 190 -5.13 2.92 -22.61
N GLY A 191 -5.54 4.05 -22.04
CA GLY A 191 -6.50 4.15 -20.96
C GLY A 191 -7.76 4.86 -21.42
N ARG A 192 -8.91 4.37 -20.98
CA ARG A 192 -10.22 4.99 -21.19
C ARG A 192 -10.49 5.96 -20.04
N LEU A 193 -10.29 7.24 -20.28
CA LEU A 193 -10.63 8.31 -19.34
C LEU A 193 -12.09 8.69 -19.52
N PHE A 194 -12.82 8.86 -18.43
CA PHE A 194 -14.24 9.21 -18.51
C PHE A 194 -14.71 10.08 -17.35
N LEU A 195 -15.69 10.93 -17.63
CA LEU A 195 -16.39 11.78 -16.68
C LEU A 195 -17.83 11.26 -16.52
N LYS A 196 -18.08 10.50 -15.46
CA LYS A 196 -19.38 9.83 -15.27
C LYS A 196 -20.48 10.80 -14.80
N GLU A 197 -20.12 11.78 -13.98
CA GLU A 197 -21.04 12.82 -13.52
C GLU A 197 -20.28 14.14 -13.51
N CYS A 198 -20.94 15.24 -13.89
CA CYS A 198 -20.38 16.59 -13.79
C CYS A 198 -21.50 17.60 -13.53
N SER A 199 -21.45 18.27 -12.39
CA SER A 199 -22.45 19.29 -12.01
C SER A 199 -21.81 20.42 -11.22
N THR A 200 -22.54 21.53 -11.11
CA THR A 200 -22.13 22.71 -10.34
C THR A 200 -23.14 22.99 -9.24
N PHE A 201 -22.67 23.56 -8.12
CA PHE A 201 -23.50 23.96 -6.99
C PHE A 201 -22.86 25.11 -6.23
N GLU A 202 -23.63 25.84 -5.42
CA GLU A 202 -23.09 26.91 -4.57
C GLU A 202 -22.78 26.42 -3.16
N ARG A 203 -21.65 26.84 -2.59
CA ARG A 203 -21.28 26.62 -1.19
C ARG A 203 -20.54 27.83 -0.67
N ASN A 204 -21.00 28.42 0.43
CA ASN A 204 -20.38 29.60 1.05
C ASN A 204 -20.18 30.79 0.07
N GLY A 205 -21.13 31.00 -0.85
CA GLY A 205 -21.05 32.06 -1.88
C GLY A 205 -20.05 31.79 -3.00
N LYS A 206 -19.44 30.60 -3.04
CA LYS A 206 -18.52 30.16 -4.08
C LYS A 206 -19.19 29.12 -4.98
N LYS A 207 -18.92 29.21 -6.28
CA LYS A 207 -19.33 28.20 -7.26
C LYS A 207 -18.40 26.99 -7.12
N MET A 208 -18.98 25.85 -6.77
CA MET A 208 -18.28 24.58 -6.61
C MET A 208 -18.63 23.67 -7.77
N ARG A 209 -17.68 22.80 -8.12
CA ARG A 209 -17.87 21.71 -9.08
C ARG A 209 -17.84 20.37 -8.37
N LYS A 210 -18.75 19.48 -8.76
CA LYS A 210 -18.80 18.08 -8.30
C LYS A 210 -18.72 17.15 -9.50
N MET A 211 -17.85 16.15 -9.44
CA MET A 211 -17.70 15.19 -10.53
C MET A 211 -17.28 13.79 -10.09
N ILE A 212 -17.46 12.83 -11.00
CA ILE A 212 -16.88 11.49 -10.90
C ILE A 212 -15.96 11.28 -12.10
N LEU A 213 -14.65 11.37 -11.85
CA LEU A 213 -13.60 11.10 -12.84
C LEU A 213 -13.16 9.65 -12.72
N GLY A 214 -12.99 8.97 -13.85
CA GLY A 214 -12.56 7.60 -13.88
C GLY A 214 -11.53 7.29 -14.96
N LEU A 215 -10.83 6.17 -14.75
CA LEU A 215 -9.87 5.59 -15.66
C LEU A 215 -10.14 4.09 -15.74
N GLY A 216 -10.38 3.59 -16.94
CA GLY A 216 -10.40 2.17 -17.28
C GLY A 216 -9.14 1.78 -18.04
N VAL A 217 -8.51 0.67 -17.68
CA VAL A 217 -7.30 0.17 -18.35
C VAL A 217 -7.38 -1.33 -18.56
N GLU A 218 -6.88 -1.79 -19.69
CA GLU A 218 -6.71 -3.22 -20.00
C GLU A 218 -5.28 -3.71 -19.75
N SER A 219 -4.37 -2.79 -19.41
CA SER A 219 -2.95 -3.05 -19.19
C SER A 219 -2.56 -2.92 -17.72
N SER A 220 -1.32 -3.31 -17.39
CA SER A 220 -0.77 -3.11 -16.05
C SER A 220 -0.53 -1.62 -15.79
N PHE A 221 -1.42 -1.00 -15.03
CA PHE A 221 -1.29 0.38 -14.57
C PHE A 221 -1.70 0.44 -13.09
N ASP A 222 -1.00 1.23 -12.27
CA ASP A 222 -1.35 1.40 -10.86
C ASP A 222 -1.58 2.88 -10.56
N LEU A 223 -2.80 3.33 -10.83
CA LEU A 223 -3.24 4.69 -10.52
C LEU A 223 -3.29 4.87 -9.00
N ASP A 224 -2.61 5.92 -8.51
CA ASP A 224 -2.69 6.37 -7.12
C ASP A 224 -3.83 7.39 -6.95
N ARG A 225 -3.81 8.46 -7.74
CA ARG A 225 -4.83 9.52 -7.72
C ARG A 225 -4.84 10.35 -8.99
N PHE A 226 -5.90 11.14 -9.15
CA PHE A 226 -5.95 12.25 -10.08
C PHE A 226 -5.63 13.55 -9.34
N GLU A 227 -4.88 14.44 -9.98
CA GLU A 227 -4.70 15.82 -9.54
C GLU A 227 -5.38 16.73 -10.56
N ILE A 228 -6.34 17.53 -10.10
CA ILE A 228 -7.04 18.51 -10.94
C ILE A 228 -6.21 19.78 -10.99
N LEU A 229 -6.06 20.35 -12.19
CA LEU A 229 -5.18 21.48 -12.45
C LEU A 229 -5.99 22.70 -12.89
N ASN A 230 -5.46 23.89 -12.58
CA ASN A 230 -5.92 25.14 -13.19
C ASN A 230 -5.26 25.37 -14.57
N GLU A 231 -5.53 26.52 -15.20
CA GLU A 231 -4.95 26.88 -16.50
C GLU A 231 -3.42 27.10 -16.47
N LYS A 232 -2.84 27.27 -15.28
CA LYS A 232 -1.39 27.45 -15.06
C LYS A 232 -0.71 26.15 -14.62
N ASP A 233 -1.41 25.01 -14.72
CA ASP A 233 -0.96 23.69 -14.25
C ASP A 233 -0.69 23.59 -12.75
N GLU A 234 -1.27 24.48 -11.95
CA GLU A 234 -1.22 24.41 -10.49
C GLU A 234 -2.33 23.49 -9.98
N VAL A 235 -2.01 22.65 -8.99
CA VAL A 235 -2.95 21.70 -8.39
C VAL A 235 -4.04 22.44 -7.60
N LEU A 236 -5.29 22.20 -7.95
CA LEU A 236 -6.44 22.71 -7.21
C LEU A 236 -6.63 21.96 -5.89
N GLU A 237 -7.10 22.67 -4.87
CA GLU A 237 -7.55 22.03 -3.64
C GLU A 237 -8.84 21.25 -3.92
N THR A 238 -8.75 19.92 -3.86
CA THR A 238 -9.88 19.01 -4.13
C THR A 238 -10.29 18.24 -2.88
N GLU A 239 -11.58 18.29 -2.54
CA GLU A 239 -12.19 17.39 -1.57
C GLU A 239 -12.52 16.03 -2.25
N SER A 240 -11.89 14.94 -1.81
CA SER A 240 -12.31 13.59 -2.20
C SER A 240 -13.50 13.14 -1.36
N ARG A 241 -14.58 12.72 -2.02
CA ARG A 241 -15.81 12.18 -1.41
C ARG A 241 -15.88 10.65 -1.51
N GLY A 242 -14.73 10.01 -1.64
CA GLY A 242 -14.58 8.58 -1.84
C GLY A 242 -14.44 8.19 -3.31
N GLY A 243 -14.21 6.90 -3.53
CA GLY A 243 -13.97 6.34 -4.85
C GLY A 243 -14.25 4.85 -4.87
N GLY A 244 -14.22 4.29 -6.07
CA GLY A 244 -14.35 2.86 -6.30
C GLY A 244 -13.18 2.36 -7.12
N SER A 245 -12.80 1.11 -6.90
CA SER A 245 -11.97 0.37 -7.85
C SER A 245 -12.66 -0.95 -8.17
N SER A 246 -12.82 -1.27 -9.45
CA SER A 246 -13.24 -2.59 -9.89
C SER A 246 -12.11 -3.23 -10.69
N MET A 247 -12.02 -4.55 -10.63
CA MET A 247 -11.00 -5.30 -11.35
C MET A 247 -11.55 -6.67 -11.72
N ASN A 248 -11.33 -7.06 -12.97
CA ASN A 248 -11.44 -8.43 -13.43
C ASN A 248 -10.09 -8.89 -14.00
N SER A 249 -10.05 -10.05 -14.67
CA SER A 249 -8.81 -10.63 -15.17
C SER A 249 -8.08 -9.79 -16.22
N SER A 250 -8.78 -8.92 -16.95
CA SER A 250 -8.22 -8.17 -18.09
C SER A 250 -8.52 -6.68 -18.05
N TYR A 251 -9.28 -6.19 -17.08
CA TYR A 251 -9.71 -4.81 -16.99
C TYR A 251 -9.69 -4.33 -15.54
N ARG A 252 -9.16 -3.13 -15.33
CA ARG A 252 -9.16 -2.43 -14.05
C ARG A 252 -9.74 -1.04 -14.25
N GLU A 253 -10.60 -0.64 -13.32
CA GLU A 253 -11.21 0.67 -13.34
C GLU A 253 -11.06 1.35 -11.97
N TRP A 254 -10.75 2.63 -12.00
CA TRP A 254 -10.81 3.51 -10.84
C TRP A 254 -11.81 4.62 -11.09
N THR A 255 -12.54 5.00 -10.05
CA THR A 255 -13.39 6.18 -10.04
C THR A 255 -13.12 6.98 -8.78
N ASN A 256 -13.06 8.30 -8.89
CA ASN A 256 -12.88 9.20 -7.77
C ASN A 256 -13.96 10.29 -7.81
N ARG A 257 -14.66 10.46 -6.68
CA ARG A 257 -15.67 11.52 -6.52
C ARG A 257 -14.97 12.75 -5.97
N LEU A 258 -14.96 13.82 -6.76
CA LEU A 258 -14.19 15.03 -6.47
C LEU A 258 -15.12 16.24 -6.34
N GLN A 259 -14.75 17.15 -5.44
CA GLN A 259 -15.34 18.49 -5.33
C GLN A 259 -14.25 19.54 -5.20
N PHE A 260 -14.40 20.67 -5.89
CA PHE A 260 -13.47 21.80 -5.82
C PHE A 260 -14.15 23.11 -6.21
N GLU A 261 -13.56 24.24 -5.85
CA GLU A 261 -14.02 25.57 -6.27
C GLU A 261 -13.77 25.75 -7.78
N GLU A 262 -14.81 26.14 -8.51
CA GLU A 262 -14.73 26.26 -9.97
C GLU A 262 -13.90 27.49 -10.38
N PRO A 263 -12.83 27.32 -11.18
CA PRO A 263 -12.09 28.45 -11.74
C PRO A 263 -12.98 29.30 -12.66
N GLU A 264 -12.78 30.62 -12.66
CA GLU A 264 -13.63 31.58 -13.38
C GLU A 264 -13.84 31.26 -14.88
N ASN A 265 -12.85 30.66 -15.55
CA ASN A 265 -12.89 30.37 -17.00
C ASN A 265 -12.75 28.89 -17.33
N MET A 266 -13.24 27.99 -16.47
CA MET A 266 -13.07 26.55 -16.68
C MET A 266 -13.89 26.03 -17.88
N GLN A 267 -13.25 25.88 -19.04
CA GLN A 267 -13.87 25.31 -20.26
C GLN A 267 -13.70 23.79 -20.35
N LYS A 268 -12.56 23.27 -19.90
CA LYS A 268 -12.22 21.85 -19.88
C LYS A 268 -11.70 21.44 -18.51
N LEU A 269 -11.84 20.16 -18.20
CA LEU A 269 -11.18 19.55 -17.05
C LEU A 269 -9.73 19.26 -17.41
N ARG A 270 -8.80 19.98 -16.78
CA ARG A 270 -7.37 19.68 -16.85
C ARG A 270 -6.97 18.84 -15.64
N PHE A 271 -6.25 17.76 -15.88
CA PHE A 271 -5.78 16.90 -14.81
C PHE A 271 -4.55 16.10 -15.21
N ARG A 272 -3.85 15.58 -14.21
CA ARG A 272 -2.80 14.59 -14.40
C ARG A 272 -3.04 13.40 -13.49
N MET A 273 -2.56 12.25 -13.93
CA MET A 273 -2.55 11.03 -13.15
C MET A 273 -1.25 10.94 -12.36
N ILE A 274 -1.37 10.65 -11.08
CA ILE A 274 -0.25 10.17 -10.28
C ILE A 274 -0.34 8.66 -10.26
N TYR A 275 0.68 8.00 -10.77
CA TYR A 275 0.72 6.54 -10.88
C TYR A 275 1.99 5.98 -10.25
N LYS A 276 1.92 4.71 -9.84
CA LYS A 276 3.02 4.02 -9.16
C LYS A 276 3.80 3.18 -10.16
N VAL A 277 5.10 3.42 -10.24
CA VAL A 277 6.04 2.60 -10.99
C VAL A 277 6.82 1.73 -9.99
N PRO A 278 6.91 0.41 -10.21
CA PRO A 278 7.73 -0.44 -9.35
C PRO A 278 9.20 -0.01 -9.45
N VAL A 279 9.89 -0.03 -8.32
CA VAL A 279 11.35 0.05 -8.27
C VAL A 279 11.91 -1.31 -7.83
N GLU A 280 13.23 -1.45 -7.85
CA GLU A 280 13.87 -2.68 -7.38
C GLU A 280 13.42 -3.02 -5.93
N PRO A 281 12.95 -4.26 -5.68
CA PRO A 281 12.53 -4.67 -4.34
C PRO A 281 13.68 -4.58 -3.33
N VAL A 282 13.36 -4.09 -2.14
CA VAL A 282 14.37 -3.86 -1.11
C VAL A 282 14.45 -5.06 -0.18
N SER A 283 15.64 -5.64 -0.05
CA SER A 283 15.88 -6.76 0.87
C SER A 283 16.14 -6.24 2.29
N VAL A 284 15.30 -6.65 3.24
CA VAL A 284 15.41 -6.30 4.65
C VAL A 284 15.63 -7.57 5.47
N PRO A 285 16.83 -7.80 6.03
CA PRO A 285 17.05 -8.93 6.93
C PRO A 285 16.23 -8.77 8.21
N VAL A 286 15.63 -9.87 8.65
CA VAL A 286 14.81 -9.93 9.85
C VAL A 286 15.41 -10.94 10.82
N ASP A 287 15.61 -10.50 12.06
CA ASP A 287 15.94 -11.35 13.19
C ASP A 287 15.40 -10.67 14.46
N VAL A 288 14.17 -11.04 14.85
CA VAL A 288 13.44 -10.39 15.95
C VAL A 288 12.89 -11.41 16.91
N ARG A 289 12.85 -11.10 18.22
CA ARG A 289 12.14 -11.87 19.25
C ARG A 289 10.94 -11.08 19.73
N LEU A 290 9.77 -11.71 19.73
CA LEU A 290 8.50 -11.11 20.10
C LEU A 290 7.95 -11.85 21.33
N GLY A 291 7.81 -11.12 22.44
CA GLY A 291 7.30 -11.68 23.70
C GLY A 291 5.80 -11.98 23.62
N MET A 292 5.38 -13.12 24.17
CA MET A 292 3.98 -13.56 24.12
C MET A 292 3.07 -12.88 25.16
N ARG A 293 3.65 -12.10 26.08
CA ARG A 293 2.98 -11.42 27.20
C ARG A 293 3.28 -9.91 27.29
N GLY A 294 3.85 -9.32 26.23
CA GLY A 294 4.45 -7.98 26.29
C GLY A 294 5.98 -8.01 26.50
N GLU A 295 6.61 -6.84 26.70
CA GLU A 295 8.08 -6.64 26.75
C GLU A 295 8.78 -7.56 27.76
N ILE A 296 9.82 -8.28 27.31
CA ILE A 296 10.84 -8.86 28.21
C ILE A 296 12.08 -7.98 28.09
N ARG A 297 12.33 -7.17 29.12
CA ARG A 297 13.60 -6.44 29.25
C ARG A 297 14.71 -7.41 29.58
N ASP A 298 15.86 -7.25 28.95
CA ASP A 298 17.08 -7.87 29.44
C ASP A 298 17.31 -7.43 30.88
N LYS A 299 17.25 -8.37 31.81
CA LYS A 299 17.80 -8.14 33.14
C LYS A 299 19.31 -8.06 32.97
N LYS A 300 19.87 -6.84 33.01
CA LYS A 300 21.28 -6.69 33.34
C LYS A 300 21.54 -7.43 34.66
N LYS A 301 22.28 -8.54 34.57
CA LYS A 301 23.16 -9.05 35.62
C LYS A 301 24.42 -9.55 34.95
#